data_AF-X1GTS1-F1
#
_entry.id   AF-X1GTS1-F1
#
_cell.length_a   1.000
_cell.length_b   1.000
_cell.length_c   1.000
_cell.angle_alpha   90.00
_cell.angle_beta   90.00
_cell.angle_gamma   90.00
#
_symmetry.space_group_name_H-M   'P 1'
#
loop_
_entity.id
_entity.type
_entity.pdbx_description
1 polymer ?
#
loop_
_entity_poly.entity_id
_entity_poly.type
_entity_poly.pdbx_seq_one_letter_code
_entity_poly.pdbx_strand_id
1 'polypeptide(L)'
;ANSLACDSPTARQHIQLFLTKLRYVKPALTGDDLKKMGITPSPHIKEILNLLHEARLDGRVTSKKGEVELVKGWLGKVGQNR
;
A
#
# COMPACT_ATOMS: atom_id res chain seq x y z
N ALA A 1 -12.17 -12.32 -22.80
CA ALA A 1 -11.65 -10.94 -23.00
C ALA A 1 -10.13 -10.87 -22.88
N ASN A 2 -9.53 -11.18 -21.71
CA ASN A 2 -8.07 -11.07 -21.49
C ASN A 2 -7.19 -11.98 -22.38
N SER A 3 -7.78 -13.04 -22.96
CA SER A 3 -7.10 -14.00 -23.83
C SER A 3 -6.83 -13.49 -25.25
N LEU A 4 -7.52 -12.43 -25.68
CA LEU A 4 -7.54 -12.00 -27.09
C LEU A 4 -6.60 -10.82 -27.37
N ALA A 5 -6.03 -10.19 -26.34
CA ALA A 5 -5.24 -8.96 -26.46
C ALA A 5 -3.74 -9.12 -26.18
N CYS A 6 -3.28 -10.31 -25.75
CA CYS A 6 -1.87 -10.54 -25.46
C CYS A 6 -1.45 -12.01 -25.69
N ASP A 7 -0.54 -12.21 -26.63
CA ASP A 7 0.02 -13.51 -26.99
C ASP A 7 1.12 -13.99 -26.03
N SER A 8 1.56 -13.13 -25.10
CA SER A 8 2.51 -13.50 -24.06
C SER A 8 1.81 -14.25 -22.91
N PRO A 9 2.16 -15.52 -22.64
CA PRO A 9 1.62 -16.25 -21.50
C PRO A 9 1.89 -15.56 -20.15
N THR A 10 3.08 -14.95 -20.01
CA THR A 10 3.49 -14.23 -18.80
C THR A 10 2.64 -12.98 -18.57
N ALA A 11 2.42 -12.17 -19.61
CA ALA A 11 1.58 -10.99 -19.49
C ALA A 11 0.13 -11.36 -19.12
N ARG A 12 -0.42 -12.43 -19.71
CA ARG A 12 -1.74 -12.96 -19.35
C ARG A 12 -1.81 -13.37 -17.89
N GLN A 13 -0.79 -14.06 -17.37
CA GLN A 13 -0.71 -14.44 -15.96
C GLN A 13 -0.68 -13.21 -15.04
N HIS A 14 0.12 -12.19 -15.37
CA HIS A 14 0.19 -10.95 -14.59
C HIS A 14 -1.15 -10.20 -14.57
N ILE A 15 -1.82 -10.07 -15.71
CA ILE A 15 -3.13 -9.40 -15.75
C ILE A 15 -4.16 -10.21 -14.98
N GLN A 16 -4.16 -11.54 -15.10
CA GLN A 16 -5.06 -12.41 -14.33
C GLN A 16 -4.82 -12.27 -12.82
N LEU A 17 -3.56 -12.23 -12.38
CA LEU A 17 -3.17 -12.02 -10.99
C LEU A 17 -3.67 -10.66 -10.47
N PHE A 18 -3.50 -9.60 -11.27
CA PHE A 18 -4.01 -8.28 -10.93
C PHE A 18 -5.54 -8.27 -10.79
N LEU A 19 -6.25 -8.82 -11.78
CA LEU A 19 -7.72 -8.82 -11.82
C LEU A 19 -8.36 -9.64 -10.71
N THR A 20 -7.71 -10.74 -10.29
CA THR A 20 -8.26 -11.65 -9.30
C THR A 20 -7.84 -11.33 -7.88
N LYS A 21 -6.63 -10.76 -7.67
CA LYS A 21 -6.05 -10.58 -6.34
C LYS A 21 -5.59 -9.15 -6.08
N LEU A 22 -4.60 -8.67 -6.83
CA LEU A 22 -3.85 -7.46 -6.43
C LEU A 22 -4.71 -6.20 -6.38
N ARG A 23 -5.69 -6.04 -7.29
CA ARG A 23 -6.59 -4.86 -7.31
C ARG A 23 -7.44 -4.68 -6.04
N TYR A 24 -7.59 -5.73 -5.24
CA TYR A 24 -8.38 -5.72 -4.00
C TYR A 24 -7.51 -5.54 -2.75
N VAL A 25 -6.19 -5.58 -2.89
CA VAL A 25 -5.26 -5.32 -1.80
C VAL A 25 -5.27 -3.82 -1.52
N LYS A 26 -5.79 -3.42 -0.36
CA LYS A 26 -5.80 -2.02 0.09
C LYS A 26 -5.33 -1.95 1.54
N PRO A 27 -4.63 -0.87 1.93
CA PRO A 27 -4.38 -0.56 3.33
C PRO A 27 -5.67 -0.60 4.15
N ALA A 28 -5.59 -1.12 5.36
CA ALA A 28 -6.67 -1.06 6.33
C ALA A 28 -6.75 0.32 7.01
N LEU A 29 -5.65 1.08 7.03
CA LEU A 29 -5.61 2.48 7.45
C LEU A 29 -6.00 3.41 6.32
N THR A 30 -6.85 4.36 6.64
CA THR A 30 -7.29 5.44 5.76
C THR A 30 -6.53 6.74 6.06
N GLY A 31 -6.63 7.73 5.17
CA GLY A 31 -6.08 9.06 5.42
C GLY A 31 -6.64 9.70 6.70
N ASP A 32 -7.89 9.42 7.06
CA ASP A 32 -8.49 9.93 8.30
C ASP A 32 -7.97 9.22 9.54
N ASP A 33 -7.63 7.92 9.44
CA ASP A 33 -6.93 7.22 10.52
C ASP A 33 -5.54 7.84 10.76
N LEU A 34 -4.82 8.18 9.69
CA LEU A 34 -3.52 8.85 9.79
C LEU A 34 -3.62 10.23 10.44
N LYS A 35 -4.66 11.01 10.10
CA LYS A 35 -4.94 12.29 10.78
C LYS A 35 -5.20 12.10 12.26
N LYS A 36 -6.00 11.09 12.64
CA LYS A 36 -6.27 10.73 14.05
C LYS A 36 -5.01 10.29 14.79
N MET A 37 -4.02 9.73 14.08
CA MET A 37 -2.71 9.39 14.62
C MET A 37 -1.78 10.61 14.80
N GLY A 38 -2.26 11.82 14.52
CA GLY A 38 -1.50 13.07 14.69
C GLY A 38 -0.69 13.47 13.47
N ILE A 39 -0.90 12.82 12.31
CA ILE A 39 -0.22 13.18 11.07
C ILE A 39 -0.95 14.37 10.46
N THR A 40 -0.27 15.52 10.40
CA THR A 40 -0.81 16.74 9.83
C THR A 40 -1.06 16.56 8.32
N PRO A 41 -2.18 17.08 7.78
CA PRO A 41 -2.46 17.03 6.35
C PRO A 41 -1.32 17.66 5.54
N SER A 42 -0.58 16.81 4.84
CA SER A 42 0.64 17.16 4.12
C SER A 42 0.91 16.09 3.06
N PRO A 43 1.84 16.32 2.12
CA PRO A 43 2.26 15.30 1.14
C PRO A 43 2.62 13.96 1.79
N HIS A 44 3.05 13.98 3.05
CA HIS A 44 3.35 12.81 3.87
C HIS A 44 2.17 11.85 4.05
N ILE A 45 0.91 12.32 4.08
CA ILE A 45 -0.23 11.38 4.13
C ILE A 45 -0.25 10.50 2.89
N LYS A 46 0.00 11.08 1.71
CA LYS A 46 0.05 10.32 0.45
C LYS A 46 1.24 9.36 0.43
N GLU A 47 2.40 9.80 0.90
CA GLU A 47 3.60 8.95 1.01
C GLU A 47 3.37 7.76 1.93
N ILE A 48 2.75 7.98 3.09
CA ILE A 48 2.43 6.92 4.05
C ILE A 48 1.40 5.95 3.47
N LEU A 49 0.33 6.44 2.83
CA LEU A 49 -0.67 5.57 2.21
C LEU A 49 -0.07 4.71 1.09
N ASN A 50 0.85 5.27 0.28
CA ASN A 50 1.57 4.51 -0.73
C ASN A 50 2.47 3.45 -0.10
N LEU A 51 3.24 3.83 0.93
CA LEU A 51 4.10 2.91 1.67
C LEU A 51 3.32 1.74 2.29
N LEU A 52 2.15 2.02 2.88
CA LEU A 52 1.26 1.00 3.43
C LEU A 52 0.73 0.06 2.32
N HIS A 53 0.37 0.62 1.18
CA HIS A 53 -0.15 -0.14 0.05
C HIS A 53 0.92 -1.08 -0.54
N GLU A 54 2.14 -0.58 -0.75
CA GLU A 54 3.29 -1.38 -1.18
C GLU A 54 3.60 -2.49 -0.17
N ALA A 55 3.66 -2.16 1.12
CA ALA A 55 3.91 -3.14 2.17
C ALA A 55 2.85 -4.26 2.22
N ARG A 56 1.59 -3.97 1.86
CA ARG A 56 0.56 -5.01 1.72
C ARG A 56 0.71 -5.83 0.44
N LEU A 57 1.05 -5.20 -0.68
CA LEU A 57 1.29 -5.89 -1.95
C LEU A 57 2.47 -6.87 -1.83
N ASP A 58 3.52 -6.46 -1.12
CA ASP A 58 4.69 -7.29 -0.83
C ASP A 58 4.44 -8.35 0.26
N GLY A 59 3.26 -8.34 0.91
CA GLY A 59 2.94 -9.24 2.02
C GLY A 59 3.71 -8.96 3.32
N ARG A 60 4.48 -7.87 3.38
CA ARG A 60 5.23 -7.44 4.58
C ARG A 60 4.31 -7.05 5.73
N VAL A 61 3.12 -6.56 5.39
CA VAL A 61 2.08 -6.21 6.36
C VAL A 61 0.75 -6.79 5.92
N THR A 62 0.11 -7.57 6.80
CA THR A 62 -1.16 -8.23 6.52
C THR A 62 -2.28 -7.78 7.45
N SER A 63 -1.97 -7.05 8.51
CA SER A 63 -2.92 -6.63 9.55
C SER A 63 -2.89 -5.13 9.79
N LYS A 64 -4.04 -4.58 10.21
CA LYS A 64 -4.16 -3.17 10.61
C LYS A 64 -3.14 -2.79 11.69
N LYS A 65 -2.86 -3.68 12.64
CA LYS A 65 -1.84 -3.47 13.68
C LYS A 65 -0.45 -3.33 13.07
N GLY A 66 -0.09 -4.17 12.11
CA GLY A 66 1.20 -4.07 11.41
C GLY A 66 1.34 -2.76 10.63
N GLU A 67 0.24 -2.28 10.04
CA GLU A 67 0.23 -0.97 9.35
C GLU A 67 0.50 0.17 10.34
N VAL A 68 -0.11 0.15 11.52
CA VAL A 68 0.12 1.16 12.56
C VAL A 68 1.58 1.19 13.01
N GLU A 69 2.19 0.02 13.23
CA GLU A 69 3.61 -0.06 13.62
C GLU A 69 4.54 0.44 12.50
N LEU A 70 4.21 0.16 11.24
CA LEU A 70 4.96 0.65 10.10
C LEU A 70 4.90 2.18 9.98
N VAL A 71 3.72 2.77 10.21
CA VAL A 71 3.53 4.24 10.23
C VAL A 71 4.35 4.89 11.35
N LYS A 72 4.31 4.34 12.57
CA LYS A 72 5.12 4.85 13.70
C LYS A 72 6.61 4.83 13.40
N GLY A 73 7.10 3.73 12.81
CA GLY A 73 8.50 3.60 12.41
C GLY A 73 8.91 4.60 11.33
N TRP A 74 8.01 4.91 10.39
CA TRP A 74 8.24 5.93 9.36
C TRP A 74 8.35 7.34 9.97
N LEU A 75 7.45 7.69 10.90
CA LEU A 75 7.50 9.00 11.60
C LEU A 75 8.81 9.21 12.37
N GLY A 76 9.34 8.16 13.01
CA GLY A 76 10.63 8.22 13.69
C GLY A 76 11.81 8.50 12.74
N LYS A 77 11.73 8.06 11.48
CA LYS A 77 12.78 8.30 10.46
C LYS A 77 12.71 9.70 9.86
N VAL A 78 11.50 10.20 9.60
CA VAL A 78 11.30 11.53 9.00
C VAL A 78 11.69 12.65 9.97
N GLY A 79 11.53 12.43 11.27
CA GLY A 79 12.00 13.36 12.30
C GLY A 79 13.53 13.46 12.42
N GLN A 80 14.28 12.43 12.01
CA GLN A 80 15.76 12.43 12.05
C GLN A 80 16.41 13.06 10.82
N ASN A 81 15.67 13.27 9.74
CA ASN A 81 16.19 13.85 8.49
C ASN A 81 15.95 15.38 8.41
N ARG A 82 15.94 16.05 9.57
CA ARG A 82 15.83 17.50 9.73
C ARG A 82 17.00 18.05 10.53
#